data_AF-A0A949ELH3-F1
#
_entry.id   AF-A0A949ELH3-F1
#
_cell.length_a   1.000
_cell.length_b   1.000
_cell.length_c   1.000
_cell.angle_alpha   90.00
_cell.angle_beta   90.00
_cell.angle_gamma   90.00
#
_symmetry.space_group_name_H-M   'P 1'
#
loop_
_entity.id
_entity.type
_entity.pdbx_description
1 polymer ?
#
loop_
_entity_poly.entity_id
_entity_poly.type
_entity_poly.pdbx_seq_one_letter_code
_entity_poly.pdbx_strand_id
1 'polypeptide(L)'
;NVPIPLNTVLRLVPLSLLISSLPITLGGLGIRECTILFLFKSYASAESLLAVGVLYSFVENIFPLLINCSFTGFFIKNMFRGKIS
;
A
#
# COMPACT_ATOMS: atom_id res chain seq x y z
N ASN A 1 -7.42 -7.23 20.95
CA ASN A 1 -8.11 -6.13 20.26
C ASN A 1 -7.64 -4.85 20.91
N VAL A 2 -6.76 -4.07 20.28
CA VAL A 2 -6.36 -2.76 20.85
C VAL A 2 -7.26 -1.72 20.21
N PRO A 3 -8.21 -1.11 20.94
CA PRO A 3 -9.14 -0.18 20.36
C PRO A 3 -8.41 1.13 20.07
N ILE A 4 -7.89 1.28 18.85
CA ILE A 4 -7.40 2.56 18.36
C ILE A 4 -8.64 3.44 18.12
N PRO A 5 -8.76 4.59 18.78
CA PRO A 5 -9.88 5.50 18.57
C PRO A 5 -10.00 5.90 17.09
N LEU A 6 -11.22 5.89 16.54
CA LEU A 6 -11.45 6.22 15.12
C LEU A 6 -10.91 7.60 14.76
N ASN A 7 -11.02 8.56 15.67
CA ASN A 7 -10.48 9.91 15.48
C ASN A 7 -8.94 9.94 15.31
N THR A 8 -8.22 8.99 15.91
CA THR A 8 -6.78 8.84 15.76
C THR A 8 -6.48 8.25 14.39
N VAL A 9 -7.20 7.20 13.98
CA VAL A 9 -7.06 6.57 12.67
C VAL A 9 -7.28 7.59 11.55
N LEU A 10 -8.36 8.38 11.63
CA LEU A 10 -8.69 9.41 10.63
C LEU A 10 -7.66 10.54 10.52
N ARG A 11 -6.80 10.73 11.53
CA ARG A 11 -5.73 11.74 11.51
C ARG A 11 -4.40 11.15 11.08
N LEU A 12 -4.03 10.02 11.66
CA LEU A 12 -2.72 9.40 11.47
C LEU A 12 -2.62 8.63 10.15
N VAL A 13 -3.71 8.03 9.66
CA VAL A 13 -3.69 7.32 8.37
C VAL A 13 -3.43 8.29 7.22
N PRO A 14 -4.18 9.39 7.01
CA PRO A 14 -3.87 10.34 5.94
C PRO A 14 -2.47 10.94 6.06
N LEU A 15 -2.01 11.22 7.29
CA LEU A 15 -0.65 11.69 7.53
C LEU A 15 0.39 10.67 7.07
N SER A 16 0.15 9.38 7.33
CA SER A 16 1.04 8.31 6.86
C SER A 16 1.09 8.22 5.33
N LEU A 17 -0.02 8.49 4.63
CA LEU A 17 -0.07 8.52 3.16
C LEU A 17 0.72 9.69 2.61
N LEU A 18 0.59 10.88 3.21
CA LEU A 18 1.35 12.07 2.81
C LEU A 18 2.86 11.84 2.93
N ILE A 19 3.30 11.27 4.05
CA ILE A 19 4.72 10.93 4.28
C ILE A 19 5.19 9.87 3.29
N SER A 20 4.37 8.84 3.04
CA SER A 20 4.72 7.74 2.11
C SER A 20 4.73 8.17 0.65
N SER A 21 4.04 9.27 0.32
CA SER A 21 4.02 9.86 -1.02
C SER A 21 5.27 10.69 -1.32
N LEU A 22 6.14 10.91 -0.33
CA LEU A 22 7.44 11.55 -0.58
C LEU A 22 8.30 10.62 -1.45
N PRO A 23 8.89 11.11 -2.56
CA PRO A 23 9.64 10.30 -3.52
C PRO A 23 11.06 10.00 -3.01
N ILE A 24 11.17 9.58 -1.75
CA ILE A 24 12.43 9.21 -1.11
C ILE A 24 12.75 7.73 -1.39
N THR A 25 11.73 6.87 -1.53
CA THR A 25 11.89 5.46 -1.92
C THR A 25 10.99 5.08 -3.10
N LEU A 26 11.39 4.05 -3.85
CA LEU A 26 10.61 3.52 -4.97
C LEU A 26 9.23 3.05 -4.50
N GLY A 27 8.17 3.71 -4.99
CA GLY A 27 6.79 3.40 -4.61
C GLY A 27 6.45 3.63 -3.13
N GLY A 28 7.26 4.40 -2.39
CA GLY A 28 7.05 4.62 -0.96
C GLY A 28 7.26 3.37 -0.09
N LEU A 29 7.86 2.31 -0.66
CA LEU A 29 8.11 1.05 0.03
C LEU A 29 9.15 1.27 1.15
N GLY A 30 8.89 0.71 2.33
CA GLY A 30 9.69 0.92 3.54
C GLY A 30 9.37 2.19 4.32
N ILE A 31 9.17 3.34 3.65
CA ILE A 31 8.76 4.59 4.35
C ILE A 31 7.40 4.42 5.00
N ARG A 32 6.48 3.75 4.31
CA ARG A 32 5.14 3.47 4.82
C ARG A 32 5.15 2.62 6.08
N GLU A 33 5.93 1.55 6.06
CA GLU A 33 6.13 0.63 7.19
C GLU A 33 6.69 1.37 8.41
N CYS A 34 7.77 2.14 8.19
CA CYS A 34 8.41 2.94 9.22
C CYS A 34 7.45 4.01 9.76
N THR A 35 6.66 4.63 8.91
CA THR A 35 5.71 5.68 9.30
C THR A 35 4.57 5.10 10.15
N ILE A 36 4.01 3.96 9.76
CA ILE A 36 2.98 3.26 10.54
C ILE A 36 3.55 2.84 11.90
N LEU A 37 4.75 2.24 11.91
CA LEU A 37 5.43 1.88 13.15
C LEU A 37 5.64 3.11 14.05
N PHE A 38 6.13 4.23 13.50
CA PHE A 38 6.47 5.40 14.29
C PHE A 38 5.23 6.15 14.80
N LEU A 39 4.21 6.32 13.98
CA LEU A 39 2.97 7.02 14.33
C LEU A 39 2.09 6.20 15.28
N PHE A 40 2.05 4.88 15.11
CA PHE A 40 1.18 4.01 15.89
C PHE A 40 1.88 3.21 17.00
N LYS A 41 3.18 3.41 17.25
CA LYS A 41 3.96 2.67 18.27
C LYS A 41 3.30 2.60 19.65
N SER A 42 2.55 3.62 20.05
CA SER A 42 1.90 3.70 21.35
C SER A 42 0.60 2.88 21.43
N TYR A 43 0.12 2.36 20.30
CA TYR A 43 -1.20 1.73 20.18
C TYR A 43 -1.14 0.23 19.96
N ALA A 44 -0.05 -0.34 19.48
CA ALA A 44 0.06 -1.79 19.28
C ALA A 44 1.52 -2.24 19.32
N SER A 45 1.72 -3.55 19.45
CA SER A 45 3.05 -4.14 19.39
C SER A 45 3.69 -3.90 18.01
N ALA A 46 5.01 -3.83 17.97
CA ALA A 46 5.75 -3.55 16.73
C ALA A 46 5.47 -4.61 15.65
N GLU A 47 5.29 -5.87 16.05
CA GLU A 47 4.97 -6.98 15.14
C GLU A 47 3.60 -6.78 14.48
N SER A 48 2.60 -6.35 15.26
CA SER A 48 1.25 -6.10 14.76
C SER A 48 1.22 -4.92 13.80
N LEU A 49 1.95 -3.85 14.12
CA LEU A 49 2.03 -2.65 13.28
C LEU A 49 2.79 -2.90 11.97
N LEU A 50 3.88 -3.68 12.03
CA LEU A 50 4.61 -4.09 10.84
C LEU A 50 3.72 -4.95 9.93
N ALA A 51 2.95 -5.89 10.49
CA ALA A 51 2.04 -6.70 9.70
C ALA A 51 0.98 -5.83 8.97
N VAL A 52 0.45 -4.81 9.66
CA VAL A 52 -0.51 -3.86 9.06
C VAL A 52 0.12 -3.06 7.94
N GLY A 53 1.33 -2.52 8.14
CA GLY A 53 2.00 -1.77 7.10
C GLY A 53 2.30 -2.64 5.87
N VAL A 54 2.84 -3.86 6.07
CA VAL A 54 3.18 -4.77 4.96
C VAL A 54 1.93 -5.13 4.18
N LEU A 55 0.82 -5.40 4.88
CA LEU A 55 -0.47 -5.64 4.26
C LEU A 55 -0.93 -4.44 3.44
N TYR A 56 -0.77 -3.23 3.97
CA TYR A 56 -1.08 -2.01 3.24
C TYR A 56 -0.23 -1.91 1.96
N SER A 57 1.08 -2.08 2.06
CA SER A 57 2.01 -2.00 0.91
C SER A 57 1.68 -3.04 -0.15
N PHE A 58 1.26 -4.24 0.26
CA PHE A 58 0.78 -5.28 -0.65
C PHE A 58 -0.50 -4.86 -1.40
N VAL A 59 -1.50 -4.34 -0.68
CA VAL A 59 -2.78 -3.94 -1.26
C VAL A 59 -2.67 -2.73 -2.18
N GLU A 60 -1.79 -1.78 -1.87
CA GLU A 60 -1.64 -0.56 -2.66
C GLU A 60 -0.72 -0.75 -3.88
N ASN A 61 0.37 -1.51 -3.74
CA ASN A 61 1.36 -1.65 -4.82
C ASN A 61 1.23 -2.99 -5.54
N ILE A 62 1.34 -4.11 -4.81
CA ILE A 62 1.44 -5.43 -5.43
C ILE A 62 0.11 -5.83 -6.07
N PHE A 63 -1.00 -5.60 -5.39
CA PHE A 63 -2.31 -6.02 -5.89
C PHE A 63 -2.71 -5.30 -7.21
N PRO A 64 -2.60 -3.96 -7.34
CA PRO A 64 -2.86 -3.30 -8.60
C PRO A 64 -1.86 -3.66 -9.69
N LEU A 65 -0.58 -3.88 -9.36
CA LEU A 65 0.42 -4.33 -10.33
C LEU A 65 0.07 -5.70 -10.91
N LEU A 66 -0.39 -6.65 -10.08
CA LEU A 66 -0.83 -7.97 -10.55
C LEU A 66 -2.05 -7.89 -11.47
N ILE A 67 -3.03 -7.05 -11.12
CA ILE A 67 -4.22 -6.82 -11.94
C ILE A 67 -3.83 -6.17 -13.27
N ASN A 68 -3.06 -5.07 -13.22
CA ASN A 68 -2.64 -4.32 -14.38
C ASN A 68 -1.77 -5.15 -15.32
N CYS A 69 -0.85 -5.95 -14.78
CA CYS A 69 0.00 -6.85 -15.57
C CYS A 69 -0.86 -7.92 -16.28
N SER A 70 -1.81 -8.53 -15.58
CA SER A 70 -2.70 -9.54 -16.16
C SER A 70 -3.57 -8.95 -17.27
N PHE A 71 -4.14 -7.77 -17.03
CA PHE A 71 -5.01 -7.10 -18.00
C PHE A 71 -4.22 -6.58 -19.21
N THR A 72 -3.08 -5.95 -18.99
CA THR A 72 -2.21 -5.45 -20.06
C THR A 72 -1.64 -6.60 -20.89
N GLY A 73 -1.20 -7.68 -20.24
CA GLY A 73 -0.73 -8.88 -20.93
C GLY A 73 -1.82 -9.53 -21.80
N PHE A 74 -3.05 -9.60 -21.29
CA PHE A 74 -4.21 -10.05 -22.06
C PHE A 74 -4.52 -9.12 -23.24
N PHE A 75 -4.53 -7.81 -23.01
CA PHE A 75 -4.85 -6.81 -24.01
C PHE A 75 -3.82 -6.78 -25.16
N ILE A 76 -2.53 -6.75 -24.82
CA ILE A 76 -1.43 -6.81 -25.78
C ILE A 76 -1.52 -8.08 -26.63
N LYS A 77 -1.77 -9.23 -26.00
CA LYS A 77 -1.90 -10.51 -26.72
C LYS A 77 -3.08 -10.52 -27.70
N ASN A 78 -4.19 -9.85 -27.37
CA ASN A 78 -5.34 -9.72 -28.26
C ASN A 78 -5.10 -8.72 -29.40
N MET A 79 -4.37 -7.63 -29.16
CA MET A 79 -3.95 -6.69 -30.22
C MET A 79 -3.02 -7.37 -31.23
N PHE A 80 -1.96 -8.05 -30.77
CA PHE A 80 -1.01 -8.73 -31.67
C PHE A 80 -1.62 -9.91 -32.45
N ARG A 81 -2.75 -10.46 -31.99
CA ARG A 81 -3.49 -11.53 -32.69
C ARG A 81 -4.47 -11.03 -33.76
N GLY A 82 -4.51 -9.73 -34.05
CA GLY A 82 -5.31 -9.17 -35.17
C GLY A 82 -6.82 -9.34 -35.01
N LYS A 83 -7.33 -9.60 -33.80
CA LYS A 83 -8.76 -9.84 -33.54
C LYS A 83 -9.59 -8.56 -33.36
N ILE A 84 -9.02 -7.41 -33.72
CA ILE A 84 -9.68 -6.10 -33.75
C ILE A 84 -9.37 -5.51 -35.14
N SER A 85 -10.03 -6.06 -36.15
CA SER A 85 -10.31 -5.43 -37.44
C SER A 85 -11.71 -5.82 -37.86
#